data_AF-A0A820C218-F1
#
_entry.id   AF-A0A820C218-F1
#
_cell.length_a   1.000
_cell.length_b   1.000
_cell.length_c   1.000
_cell.angle_alpha   90.00
_cell.angle_beta   90.00
_cell.angle_gamma   90.00
#
_symmetry.space_group_name_H-M   'P 1'
#
loop_
_entity.id
_entity.type
_entity.pdbx_description
1 polymer ?
#
loop_
_entity_poly.entity_id
_entity_poly.type
_entity_poly.pdbx_seq_one_letter_code
_entity_poly.pdbx_strand_id
1 'polypeptide(L)'
;MTSDVSADFNSFSNVDNQTTTNSLRLETTDFSKYLRNIAGIHVSYLPVAVICTGLDLIFTLITLVMGSTNMSECPIEPLIPIYLVVISTINLVMVSLTTIAIILHMRKIDEDIFAFFYVNSSAVVILLLQLFSFIWLILGSVWTFSVYNDVQYSQTNQNSYCKSSLYKYTIVSIVLQYIIPFVLCGARNASSIRRQIH
;
A
#
# COMPACT_ATOMS: atom_id res chain seq x y z
N MET A 1 -41.61 -54.68 35.89
CA MET A 1 -42.08 -53.30 35.61
C MET A 1 -40.83 -52.45 35.41
N THR A 2 -40.39 -52.37 34.14
CA THR A 2 -40.47 -51.18 33.27
C THR A 2 -39.43 -50.13 33.69
N SER A 3 -38.21 -50.10 33.12
CA SER A 3 -37.79 -49.54 31.82
C SER A 3 -37.85 -48.00 31.75
N ASP A 4 -36.70 -47.39 31.42
CA ASP A 4 -36.41 -46.13 30.66
C ASP A 4 -34.92 -45.80 30.96
N VAL A 5 -33.89 -45.82 30.10
CA VAL A 5 -33.57 -45.43 28.71
C VAL A 5 -33.54 -43.91 28.45
N SER A 6 -32.34 -43.42 28.04
CA SER A 6 -31.97 -42.11 27.43
C SER A 6 -31.48 -41.03 28.41
N ALA A 7 -30.42 -40.24 28.17
CA ALA A 7 -29.45 -40.14 27.09
C ALA A 7 -28.24 -39.30 27.55
N ASP A 8 -27.03 -39.68 27.12
CA ASP A 8 -25.81 -38.87 27.16
C ASP A 8 -25.93 -37.66 26.20
N PHE A 9 -25.78 -36.43 26.70
CA PHE A 9 -25.77 -35.22 25.87
C PHE A 9 -24.71 -34.17 26.28
N ASN A 10 -23.71 -34.52 27.11
CA ASN A 10 -22.77 -33.53 27.64
C ASN A 10 -21.31 -33.65 27.17
N SER A 11 -20.98 -34.51 26.19
CA SER A 11 -19.57 -34.65 25.74
C SER A 11 -19.26 -34.17 24.31
N PHE A 12 -20.24 -33.73 23.52
CA PHE A 12 -20.00 -33.40 22.10
C PHE A 12 -19.72 -31.91 21.84
N SER A 13 -20.13 -31.01 22.74
CA SER A 13 -20.10 -29.55 22.49
C SER A 13 -18.72 -28.88 22.63
N ASN A 14 -17.70 -29.57 23.15
CA ASN A 14 -16.37 -28.99 23.38
C ASN A 14 -15.32 -29.34 22.30
N VAL A 15 -15.56 -30.38 21.50
CA VAL A 15 -14.60 -30.84 20.48
C VAL A 15 -14.73 -30.02 19.19
N ASP A 16 -15.94 -29.57 18.84
CA ASP A 16 -16.19 -28.77 17.63
C ASP A 16 -15.66 -27.33 17.75
N ASN A 17 -15.72 -26.73 18.94
CA ASN A 17 -15.17 -25.39 19.16
C ASN A 17 -13.64 -25.36 19.06
N GLN A 18 -12.94 -26.38 19.57
CA GLN A 18 -11.47 -26.49 19.45
C GLN A 18 -11.02 -26.84 18.03
N THR A 19 -11.73 -27.73 17.34
CA THR A 19 -11.38 -28.14 15.98
C THR A 19 -11.62 -27.01 14.98
N THR A 20 -12.72 -26.27 15.14
CA THR A 20 -13.03 -25.08 14.32
C THR A 20 -12.12 -23.91 14.62
N THR A 21 -11.76 -23.66 15.90
CA THR A 21 -10.76 -22.61 16.21
C THR A 21 -9.37 -22.97 15.71
N ASN A 22 -8.96 -24.24 15.74
CA ASN A 22 -7.65 -24.64 15.26
C ASN A 22 -7.55 -24.59 13.72
N SER A 23 -8.59 -24.99 12.99
CA SER A 23 -8.61 -24.90 11.52
C SER A 23 -8.66 -23.44 11.02
N LEU A 24 -9.49 -22.61 11.65
CA LEU A 24 -9.62 -21.18 11.32
C LEU A 24 -8.35 -20.40 11.73
N ARG A 25 -7.67 -20.79 12.82
CA ARG A 25 -6.39 -20.22 13.23
C ARG A 25 -5.25 -20.64 12.30
N LEU A 26 -5.22 -21.87 11.81
CA LEU A 26 -4.25 -22.31 10.79
C LEU A 26 -4.43 -21.53 9.47
N GLU A 27 -5.65 -21.44 8.95
CA GLU A 27 -5.95 -20.75 7.69
C GLU A 27 -5.64 -19.23 7.76
N THR A 28 -5.96 -18.57 8.88
CA THR A 28 -5.63 -17.15 9.09
C THR A 28 -4.14 -16.91 9.30
N THR A 29 -3.41 -17.84 9.92
CA THR A 29 -1.94 -17.73 10.05
C THR A 29 -1.23 -17.86 8.70
N ASP A 30 -1.67 -18.77 7.84
CA ASP A 30 -1.08 -18.95 6.51
C ASP A 30 -1.42 -17.78 5.58
N PHE A 31 -2.67 -17.32 5.56
CA PHE A 31 -3.07 -16.17 4.75
C PHE A 31 -2.39 -14.88 5.20
N SER A 32 -2.28 -14.64 6.50
CA SER A 32 -1.58 -13.45 7.02
C SER A 32 -0.07 -13.48 6.78
N LYS A 33 0.54 -14.66 6.76
CA LYS A 33 1.95 -14.85 6.38
C LYS A 33 2.14 -14.60 4.89
N TYR A 34 1.19 -15.02 4.06
CA TYR A 34 1.15 -14.74 2.63
C TYR A 34 0.94 -13.25 2.32
N LEU A 35 0.02 -12.58 3.02
CA LEU A 35 -0.21 -11.13 2.91
C LEU A 35 1.03 -10.33 3.34
N ARG A 36 1.69 -10.71 4.44
CA ARG A 36 2.98 -10.11 4.87
C ARG A 36 4.09 -10.31 3.83
N ASN A 37 4.12 -11.49 3.21
CA ASN A 37 5.06 -11.81 2.14
C ASN A 37 4.83 -10.91 0.91
N ILE A 38 3.57 -10.70 0.49
CA ILE A 38 3.21 -9.81 -0.62
C ILE A 38 3.48 -8.34 -0.29
N ALA A 39 3.15 -7.89 0.93
CA ALA A 39 3.47 -6.54 1.41
C ALA A 39 4.99 -6.30 1.52
N GLY A 40 5.81 -7.35 1.42
CA GLY A 40 7.27 -7.28 1.38
C GLY A 40 7.93 -7.10 2.74
N ILE A 41 7.22 -7.40 3.82
CA ILE A 41 7.73 -7.35 5.20
C ILE A 41 8.52 -8.64 5.46
N HIS A 42 9.68 -8.78 4.81
CA HIS A 42 10.58 -9.92 5.01
C HIS A 42 11.86 -9.46 5.70
N VAL A 43 12.25 -10.18 6.76
CA VAL A 43 13.37 -9.83 7.65
C VAL A 43 14.71 -9.70 6.92
N SER A 44 14.94 -10.47 5.85
CA SER A 44 16.19 -10.41 5.06
C SER A 44 16.37 -9.12 4.25
N TYR A 45 15.29 -8.38 3.95
CA TYR A 45 15.37 -7.14 3.15
C TYR A 45 15.07 -5.90 3.98
N LEU A 46 14.88 -6.06 5.29
CA LEU A 46 14.49 -4.98 6.20
C LEU A 46 15.40 -3.74 6.10
N PRO A 47 16.75 -3.83 6.10
CA PRO A 47 17.58 -2.63 6.02
C PRO A 47 17.46 -1.92 4.66
N VAL A 48 17.39 -2.67 3.55
CA VAL A 48 17.22 -2.08 2.20
C VAL A 48 15.83 -1.46 2.07
N ALA A 49 14.79 -2.14 2.56
CA ALA A 49 13.42 -1.65 2.56
C ALA A 49 13.29 -0.37 3.38
N VAL A 50 13.93 -0.28 4.56
CA VAL A 50 13.94 0.93 5.39
C VAL A 50 14.58 2.10 4.62
N ILE A 51 15.72 1.88 3.97
CA ILE A 51 16.38 2.92 3.15
C ILE A 51 15.46 3.35 1.99
N CYS A 52 14.88 2.40 1.25
CA CYS A 52 13.93 2.70 0.18
C CYS A 52 12.73 3.50 0.69
N THR A 53 12.11 3.10 1.80
CA THR A 53 10.96 3.82 2.38
C THR A 53 11.33 5.24 2.83
N GLY A 54 12.56 5.46 3.30
CA GLY A 54 13.05 6.79 3.62
C GLY A 54 13.19 7.68 2.39
N LEU A 55 13.71 7.14 1.29
CA LEU A 55 13.78 7.85 0.01
C LEU A 55 12.39 8.13 -0.58
N ASP A 56 11.49 7.15 -0.52
CA ASP A 56 10.10 7.29 -0.95
C ASP A 56 9.37 8.37 -0.13
N LEU A 57 9.65 8.46 1.17
CA LEU A 57 9.10 9.51 2.04
C LEU A 57 9.59 10.90 1.61
N ILE A 58 10.89 11.07 1.34
CA ILE A 58 11.44 12.34 0.86
C ILE A 58 10.79 12.73 -0.47
N PHE A 59 10.70 11.77 -1.40
CA PHE A 59 10.03 11.98 -2.69
C PHE A 59 8.57 12.41 -2.51
N THR A 60 7.83 11.71 -1.65
CA THR A 60 6.42 12.00 -1.31
C THR A 60 6.23 13.42 -0.78
N LEU A 61 7.13 13.88 0.10
CA LEU A 61 7.07 15.25 0.62
C LEU A 61 7.29 16.29 -0.48
N ILE A 62 8.24 16.05 -1.37
CA ILE A 62 8.48 16.93 -2.54
C ILE A 62 7.24 16.94 -3.44
N THR A 63 6.63 15.78 -3.71
CA THR A 63 5.41 15.68 -4.54
C THR A 63 4.25 16.44 -3.92
N LEU A 64 4.08 16.34 -2.61
CA LEU A 64 3.05 17.05 -1.87
C LEU A 64 3.25 18.56 -1.93
N VAL A 65 4.48 19.06 -1.72
CA VAL A 65 4.81 20.48 -1.81
C VAL A 65 4.59 21.00 -3.24
N MET A 66 5.04 20.26 -4.24
CA MET A 66 4.84 20.65 -5.65
C MET A 66 3.36 20.75 -6.01
N GLY A 67 2.53 19.78 -5.60
CA GLY A 67 1.09 19.81 -5.85
C GLY A 67 0.36 20.91 -5.08
N SER A 68 0.66 21.08 -3.79
CA SER A 68 -0.04 22.04 -2.91
C SER A 68 0.31 23.50 -3.20
N THR A 69 1.58 23.82 -3.45
CA THR A 69 2.01 25.21 -3.69
C THR A 69 1.66 25.73 -5.08
N ASN A 70 1.43 24.84 -6.04
CA ASN A 70 1.18 25.19 -7.45
C ASN A 70 -0.26 24.86 -7.89
N MET A 71 -1.24 24.89 -6.98
CA MET A 71 -2.64 24.57 -7.31
C MET A 71 -3.26 25.50 -8.38
N SER A 72 -2.87 26.78 -8.41
CA SER A 72 -3.37 27.77 -9.39
C SER A 72 -2.44 27.97 -10.60
N GLU A 73 -1.31 27.28 -10.64
CA GLU A 73 -0.23 27.49 -11.61
C GLU A 73 -0.37 26.61 -12.86
N CYS A 74 -1.51 25.91 -13.00
CA CYS A 74 -1.85 25.08 -14.14
C CYS A 74 -3.36 25.14 -14.45
N PRO A 75 -3.88 26.29 -14.92
CA PRO A 75 -5.30 26.45 -15.27
C PRO A 75 -5.78 25.55 -16.41
N ILE A 76 -4.87 25.08 -17.29
CA ILE A 76 -5.22 24.20 -18.41
C ILE A 76 -5.79 22.85 -17.95
N GLU A 77 -5.29 22.34 -16.83
CA GLU A 77 -5.75 21.09 -16.24
C GLU A 77 -5.58 21.16 -14.71
N PRO A 78 -6.61 21.64 -14.00
CA PRO A 78 -6.54 21.78 -12.53
C PRO A 78 -6.46 20.42 -11.82
N LEU A 79 -6.71 19.31 -12.53
CA LEU A 79 -6.56 17.96 -12.00
C LEU A 79 -5.10 17.54 -11.84
N ILE A 80 -4.13 18.15 -12.55
CA ILE A 80 -2.70 17.82 -12.42
C ILE A 80 -2.17 18.07 -10.99
N PRO A 81 -2.30 19.29 -10.41
CA PRO A 81 -1.89 19.52 -9.03
C PRO A 81 -2.64 18.63 -8.02
N ILE A 82 -3.94 18.41 -8.24
CA ILE A 82 -4.79 17.57 -7.37
C ILE A 82 -4.30 16.12 -7.38
N TYR A 83 -3.95 15.60 -8.56
CA TYR A 83 -3.37 14.28 -8.72
C TYR A 83 -2.12 14.10 -7.86
N LEU A 84 -1.19 15.06 -7.91
CA LEU A 84 0.05 15.04 -7.11
C LEU A 84 -0.22 15.06 -5.60
N VAL A 85 -1.21 15.82 -5.14
CA VAL A 85 -1.58 15.86 -3.72
C VAL A 85 -2.17 14.52 -3.28
N VAL A 86 -3.14 13.99 -4.02
CA VAL A 86 -3.84 12.74 -3.67
C VAL A 86 -2.88 11.56 -3.68
N ILE A 87 -2.01 11.44 -4.69
CA ILE A 87 -1.04 10.34 -4.72
C ILE A 87 -0.06 10.41 -3.55
N SER A 88 0.37 11.62 -3.17
CA SER A 88 1.29 11.80 -2.05
C SER A 88 0.64 11.49 -0.70
N THR A 89 -0.62 11.87 -0.49
CA THR A 89 -1.33 11.59 0.76
C THR A 89 -1.59 10.11 0.94
N ILE A 90 -1.96 9.38 -0.12
CA ILE A 90 -2.11 7.92 -0.06
C ILE A 90 -0.78 7.25 0.31
N ASN A 91 0.31 7.65 -0.35
CA ASN A 91 1.65 7.11 -0.05
C ASN A 91 2.06 7.37 1.40
N LEU A 92 1.76 8.56 1.95
CA LEU A 92 2.05 8.90 3.34
C LEU A 92 1.24 8.02 4.31
N VAL A 93 -0.04 7.77 4.02
CA VAL A 93 -0.87 6.84 4.80
C VAL A 93 -0.28 5.43 4.75
N MET A 94 0.11 4.94 3.57
CA MET A 94 0.75 3.62 3.43
C MET A 94 2.05 3.50 4.24
N VAL A 95 2.93 4.50 4.18
CA VAL A 95 4.17 4.54 4.98
C VAL A 95 3.87 4.55 6.48
N SER A 96 2.82 5.27 6.91
CA SER A 96 2.42 5.28 8.31
C SER A 96 1.91 3.91 8.79
N LEU A 97 1.06 3.24 8.00
CA LEU A 97 0.51 1.92 8.32
C LEU A 97 1.60 0.85 8.40
N THR A 98 2.54 0.88 7.44
CA THR A 98 3.68 -0.05 7.43
C THR A 98 4.62 0.18 8.61
N THR A 99 4.92 1.44 8.95
CA THR A 99 5.77 1.78 10.11
C THR A 99 5.13 1.32 11.41
N ILE A 100 3.82 1.57 11.62
CA ILE A 100 3.10 1.11 12.81
C ILE A 100 3.09 -0.43 12.87
N ALA A 101 2.82 -1.10 11.74
CA ALA A 101 2.84 -2.56 11.68
C ALA A 101 4.21 -3.16 12.06
N ILE A 102 5.31 -2.52 11.62
CA ILE A 102 6.68 -2.93 12.00
C ILE A 102 6.93 -2.70 13.49
N ILE A 103 6.56 -1.53 14.03
CA ILE A 103 6.74 -1.22 15.47
C ILE A 103 5.98 -2.22 16.34
N LEU A 104 4.73 -2.53 15.98
CA LEU A 104 3.92 -3.53 16.67
C LEU A 104 4.54 -4.93 16.61
N HIS A 105 5.07 -5.31 15.46
CA HIS A 105 5.77 -6.59 15.29
C HIS A 105 7.04 -6.68 16.14
N MET A 106 7.83 -5.61 16.21
CA MET A 106 9.08 -5.57 16.99
C MET A 106 8.85 -5.54 18.49
N ARG A 107 7.72 -4.99 18.95
CA ARG A 107 7.40 -4.89 20.37
C ARG A 107 7.04 -6.22 21.05
N LYS A 108 6.97 -7.35 20.33
CA LYS A 108 6.65 -8.70 20.88
C LYS A 108 5.55 -8.63 21.95
N ILE A 109 4.46 -7.94 21.65
CA ILE A 109 3.24 -8.08 22.44
C ILE A 109 2.60 -9.39 21.97
N ASP A 110 3.20 -10.50 22.40
CA ASP A 110 2.96 -11.86 21.88
C ASP A 110 1.57 -12.43 22.28
N GLU A 111 0.70 -11.66 22.95
CA GLU A 111 -0.63 -12.14 23.37
C GLU A 111 -1.82 -11.19 23.10
N ASP A 112 -1.60 -9.99 22.55
CA ASP A 112 -2.71 -9.08 22.27
C ASP A 112 -3.36 -9.39 20.92
N ILE A 113 -4.58 -9.95 20.97
CA ILE A 113 -5.47 -10.18 19.82
C ILE A 113 -5.60 -8.93 18.92
N PHE A 114 -5.54 -7.73 19.54
CA PHE A 114 -5.58 -6.44 18.83
C PHE A 114 -4.40 -6.20 17.90
N ALA A 115 -3.18 -6.60 18.27
CA ALA A 115 -2.00 -6.42 17.42
C ALA A 115 -2.08 -7.32 16.18
N PHE A 116 -2.56 -8.56 16.34
CA PHE A 116 -2.78 -9.48 15.22
C PHE A 116 -3.87 -8.94 14.27
N PHE A 117 -5.01 -8.49 14.80
CA PHE A 117 -6.07 -7.92 13.99
C PHE A 117 -5.62 -6.64 13.26
N TYR A 118 -4.86 -5.78 13.93
CA TYR A 118 -4.32 -4.56 13.31
C TYR A 118 -3.39 -4.88 12.14
N VAL A 119 -2.45 -5.82 12.29
CA VAL A 119 -1.51 -6.15 11.21
C VAL A 119 -2.21 -6.82 10.02
N ASN A 120 -3.23 -7.64 10.27
CA ASN A 120 -4.01 -8.25 9.19
C ASN A 120 -4.90 -7.23 8.49
N SER A 121 -5.59 -6.39 9.26
CA SER A 121 -6.42 -5.32 8.72
C SER A 121 -5.59 -4.30 7.94
N SER A 122 -4.42 -3.89 8.46
CA SER A 122 -3.54 -2.96 7.77
C SER A 122 -3.01 -3.55 6.47
N ALA A 123 -2.73 -4.85 6.38
CA ALA A 123 -2.34 -5.49 5.13
C ALA A 123 -3.45 -5.40 4.07
N VAL A 124 -4.71 -5.64 4.45
CA VAL A 124 -5.86 -5.50 3.53
C VAL A 124 -6.02 -4.04 3.09
N VAL A 125 -5.93 -3.09 4.02
CA VAL A 125 -6.01 -1.65 3.71
C VAL A 125 -4.87 -1.23 2.78
N ILE A 126 -3.65 -1.70 3.01
CA ILE A 126 -2.49 -1.42 2.13
C ILE A 126 -2.75 -1.94 0.71
N LEU A 127 -3.31 -3.14 0.55
CA LEU A 127 -3.66 -3.68 -0.77
C LEU A 127 -4.73 -2.83 -1.46
N LEU A 128 -5.77 -2.40 -0.74
CA LEU A 128 -6.81 -1.53 -1.29
C LEU A 128 -6.24 -0.16 -1.71
N LEU A 129 -5.39 0.45 -0.88
CA LEU A 129 -4.71 1.70 -1.19
C LEU A 129 -3.76 1.56 -2.39
N GLN A 130 -3.11 0.41 -2.55
CA GLN A 130 -2.26 0.12 -3.70
C GLN A 130 -3.08 0.05 -5.00
N LEU A 131 -4.22 -0.65 -4.97
CA LEU A 131 -5.14 -0.73 -6.12
C LEU A 131 -5.68 0.65 -6.50
N PHE A 132 -6.12 1.41 -5.49
CA PHE A 132 -6.57 2.78 -5.69
C PHE A 132 -5.47 3.65 -6.28
N SER A 133 -4.24 3.56 -5.77
CA SER A 133 -3.09 4.31 -6.29
C SER A 133 -2.79 3.95 -7.74
N PHE A 134 -2.93 2.68 -8.13
CA PHE A 134 -2.71 2.25 -9.51
C PHE A 134 -3.75 2.84 -10.47
N ILE A 135 -5.03 2.82 -10.07
CA ILE A 135 -6.12 3.46 -10.85
C ILE A 135 -5.89 4.97 -10.94
N TRP A 136 -5.52 5.60 -9.82
CA TRP A 136 -5.24 7.03 -9.75
C TRP A 136 -4.04 7.44 -10.60
N LEU A 137 -2.99 6.62 -10.66
CA LEU A 137 -1.84 6.80 -11.54
C LEU A 137 -2.23 6.78 -13.03
N ILE A 138 -3.14 5.89 -13.43
CA ILE A 138 -3.67 5.86 -14.80
C ILE A 138 -4.43 7.16 -15.09
N LEU A 139 -5.31 7.60 -14.18
CA LEU A 139 -6.06 8.85 -14.34
C LEU A 139 -5.13 10.06 -14.42
N GLY A 140 -4.15 10.16 -13.52
CA GLY A 140 -3.13 11.21 -13.54
C GLY A 140 -2.32 11.23 -14.83
N SER A 141 -2.01 10.05 -15.38
CA SER A 141 -1.36 9.93 -16.68
C SER A 141 -2.25 10.47 -17.79
N VAL A 142 -3.53 10.08 -17.83
CA VAL A 142 -4.48 10.59 -18.82
C VAL A 142 -4.62 12.11 -18.75
N TRP A 143 -4.79 12.69 -17.56
CA TRP A 143 -4.88 14.15 -17.38
C TRP A 143 -3.59 14.88 -17.76
N THR A 144 -2.43 14.29 -17.49
CA THR A 144 -1.15 14.92 -17.83
C THR A 144 -0.90 14.88 -19.34
N PHE A 145 -1.19 13.75 -20.00
CA PHE A 145 -0.92 13.58 -21.41
C PHE A 145 -2.02 14.13 -22.32
N SER A 146 -3.25 14.32 -21.84
CA SER A 146 -4.34 14.92 -22.62
C SER A 146 -4.01 16.34 -23.08
N VAL A 147 -3.30 17.10 -22.23
CA VAL A 147 -2.94 18.51 -22.50
C VAL A 147 -1.55 18.68 -23.11
N TYR A 148 -0.87 17.59 -23.49
CA TYR A 148 0.51 17.63 -23.96
C TYR A 148 0.72 18.53 -25.19
N ASN A 149 -0.25 18.58 -26.11
CA ASN A 149 -0.16 19.39 -27.33
C ASN A 149 -0.60 20.85 -27.12
N ASP A 150 -1.40 21.12 -26.09
CA ASP A 150 -2.05 22.41 -25.88
C ASP A 150 -1.38 23.26 -24.79
N VAL A 151 -0.42 22.69 -24.05
CA VAL A 151 0.23 23.33 -22.92
C VAL A 151 1.16 24.47 -23.34
N GLN A 152 0.99 25.63 -22.70
CA GLN A 152 1.82 26.82 -22.88
C GLN A 152 2.57 27.18 -21.59
N TYR A 153 3.84 27.59 -21.71
CA TYR A 153 4.69 27.89 -20.55
C TYR A 153 4.97 29.40 -20.34
N SER A 154 4.58 30.26 -21.29
CA SER A 154 5.06 31.65 -21.34
C SER A 154 4.09 32.69 -20.81
N GLN A 155 2.77 32.48 -20.91
CA GLN A 155 1.76 33.48 -20.58
C GLN A 155 0.84 32.99 -19.46
N THR A 156 1.02 33.50 -18.24
CA THR A 156 0.25 33.09 -17.04
C THR A 156 -1.25 33.38 -17.11
N ASN A 157 -1.68 34.28 -18.01
CA ASN A 157 -3.07 34.72 -18.13
C ASN A 157 -3.90 33.91 -19.14
N GLN A 158 -3.29 32.95 -19.83
CA GLN A 158 -4.00 32.09 -20.78
C GLN A 158 -4.54 30.85 -20.08
N ASN A 159 -5.73 30.39 -20.48
CA ASN A 159 -6.30 29.13 -20.00
C ASN A 159 -5.44 27.92 -20.39
N SER A 160 -4.57 28.04 -21.41
CA SER A 160 -3.61 27.02 -21.83
C SER A 160 -2.31 27.01 -21.01
N TYR A 161 -2.17 27.91 -20.03
CA TYR A 161 -0.94 28.01 -19.24
C TYR A 161 -0.77 26.82 -18.29
N CYS A 162 0.47 26.35 -18.17
CA CYS A 162 0.90 25.53 -17.05
C CYS A 162 2.36 25.82 -16.74
N LYS A 163 2.70 25.95 -15.46
CA LYS A 163 4.07 26.18 -15.02
C LYS A 163 4.99 25.02 -15.43
N SER A 164 6.05 25.34 -16.17
CA SER A 164 6.96 24.33 -16.75
C SER A 164 7.55 23.38 -15.70
N SER A 165 7.93 23.90 -14.53
CA SER A 165 8.48 23.09 -13.44
C SER A 165 7.47 22.08 -12.90
N LEU A 166 6.19 22.47 -12.75
CA LEU A 166 5.15 21.57 -12.28
C LEU A 166 4.86 20.49 -13.31
N TYR A 167 4.64 20.88 -14.58
CA TYR A 167 4.30 19.94 -15.64
C TYR A 167 5.40 18.89 -15.87
N LYS A 168 6.67 19.32 -15.97
CA LYS A 168 7.82 18.41 -16.13
C LYS A 168 7.98 17.50 -14.92
N TYR A 169 7.76 18.03 -13.72
CA TYR A 169 7.79 17.25 -12.49
C TYR A 169 6.71 16.16 -12.48
N THR A 170 5.48 16.47 -12.89
CA THR A 170 4.38 15.49 -12.99
C THR A 170 4.74 14.35 -13.93
N ILE A 171 5.28 14.64 -15.12
CA ILE A 171 5.70 13.61 -16.07
C ILE A 171 6.76 12.69 -15.46
N VAL A 172 7.81 13.27 -14.87
CA VAL A 172 8.89 12.49 -14.22
C VAL A 172 8.34 11.65 -13.07
N SER A 173 7.44 12.22 -12.26
CA SER A 173 6.81 11.53 -11.14
C SER A 173 5.97 10.34 -11.59
N ILE A 174 5.17 10.49 -12.66
CA ILE A 174 4.40 9.39 -13.26
C ILE A 174 5.33 8.26 -13.70
N VAL A 175 6.41 8.57 -14.44
CA VAL A 175 7.36 7.57 -14.91
C VAL A 175 7.99 6.82 -13.73
N LEU A 176 8.44 7.53 -12.71
CA LEU A 176 9.03 6.90 -11.51
C LEU A 176 8.04 5.98 -10.81
N GLN A 177 6.77 6.38 -10.69
CA GLN A 177 5.72 5.58 -10.05
C GLN A 177 5.37 4.31 -10.84
N TYR A 178 5.59 4.27 -12.16
CA TYR A 178 5.50 3.03 -12.93
C TYR A 178 6.72 2.12 -12.75
N ILE A 179 7.93 2.69 -12.74
CA ILE A 179 9.18 1.93 -12.70
C ILE A 179 9.46 1.34 -11.31
N ILE A 180 9.24 2.10 -10.23
CA ILE A 180 9.60 1.69 -8.87
C ILE A 180 8.90 0.38 -8.47
N PRO A 181 7.56 0.22 -8.59
CA PRO A 181 6.89 -1.04 -8.24
C PRO A 181 7.33 -2.21 -9.12
N PHE A 182 7.61 -1.96 -10.41
CA PHE A 182 8.10 -2.99 -11.33
C PHE A 182 9.47 -3.51 -10.90
N VAL A 183 10.40 -2.60 -10.58
CA VAL A 183 11.75 -2.95 -10.10
C VAL A 183 11.67 -3.65 -8.74
N LEU A 184 10.85 -3.16 -7.81
CA LEU A 184 10.67 -3.78 -6.49
C LEU A 184 10.07 -5.18 -6.60
N CYS A 185 9.09 -5.38 -7.48
CA CYS A 185 8.49 -6.71 -7.73
C CYS A 185 9.49 -7.66 -8.38
N GLY A 186 10.24 -7.20 -9.38
CA GLY A 186 11.30 -7.98 -10.04
C GLY A 186 12.42 -8.38 -9.07
N ALA A 187 12.87 -7.45 -8.23
CA ALA A 187 13.90 -7.71 -7.21
C ALA A 187 13.42 -8.72 -6.15
N ARG A 188 12.17 -8.61 -5.71
CA ARG A 188 11.55 -9.58 -4.78
C ARG A 188 11.51 -10.97 -5.39
N ASN A 189 11.07 -11.10 -6.64
CA ASN A 189 10.98 -12.40 -7.33
C ASN A 189 12.37 -13.05 -7.51
N ALA A 190 13.36 -12.28 -7.98
CA ALA A 190 14.74 -12.75 -8.13
C ALA A 190 15.35 -13.22 -6.80
N SER A 191 15.07 -12.51 -5.71
CA SER A 191 15.55 -12.89 -4.37
C SER A 191 14.85 -14.14 -3.81
N SER A 192 13.56 -14.35 -4.13
CA SER A 192 12.81 -15.54 -3.73
C SER A 192 13.37 -16.79 -4.41
N ILE A 193 13.65 -16.71 -5.72
CA ILE A 193 14.27 -17.78 -6.49
C ILE A 193 15.65 -18.13 -5.94
N ARG A 194 16.47 -17.12 -5.59
CA ARG A 194 17.80 -17.35 -5.01
C ARG A 194 17.76 -18.13 -3.68
N ARG A 195 16.72 -17.95 -2.86
CA ARG A 195 16.56 -18.69 -1.59
C ARG A 195 16.12 -20.14 -1.76
N GLN A 196 15.53 -20.53 -2.90
CA GLN A 196 15.12 -21.91 -3.15
C GLN A 196 16.27 -22.79 -3.69
N ILE A 197 17.36 -22.17 -4.13
CA ILE A 197 18.53 -22.84 -4.74
C ILE A 197 19.64 -23.13 -3.70
N HIS A 198 19.59 -22.48 -2.53
CA HIS A 198 20.52 -22.68 -1.41
C HIS A 198 19.80 -23.37 -0.25
#